data_AF-A0A2E2C4I8-F1
#
_entry.id   AF-A0A2E2C4I8-F1
#
_cell.length_a   1.000
_cell.length_b   1.000
_cell.length_c   1.000
_cell.angle_alpha   90.00
_cell.angle_beta   90.00
_cell.angle_gamma   90.00
#
_symmetry.space_group_name_H-M   'P 1'
#
loop_
_entity.id
_entity.type
_entity.pdbx_description
1 polymer ?
#
loop_
_entity_poly.entity_id
_entity_poly.type
_entity_poly.pdbx_seq_one_letter_code
_entity_poly.pdbx_strand_id
1 'polypeptide(L)'
;MLVRMCLIFSFLLMGAGPARELAVPKPGISVAVREIVEWLPPDSESLIVSQGPFAFKKATFPTHSFLDSTRALPLFLTLQFQGESLYELLQGQKITLAVEGSRRFTVPEGLGLLPYEGCQVLQFEKDSHQSVGDAFKVCLQKAEKTIQLGKLNIAVFTDRWERDDWTLYLAQPRAGMLLCATNQSYLEEMLKRMQGEQPKRAFPDTLKEWKFLNATAPVWGLRHFSLKFSETDPTSPFDEGAVSVLPDEGAIGFVFWFDPQQDQTAKAVYLSKSKKAAELVKLRWQYAEEKLTPAIRELEPGILEIAEPVDGNLEEWYYFQLILMGYLGHAVYI
;
A
#
# COMPACT_ATOMS: atom_id res chain seq x y z
N MET A 1 25.27 -53.96 -51.24
CA MET A 1 23.88 -54.22 -50.81
C MET A 1 23.93 -54.95 -49.47
N LEU A 2 23.99 -54.21 -48.36
CA LEU A 2 23.69 -54.65 -47.00
C LEU A 2 23.69 -53.39 -46.11
N VAL A 3 22.51 -52.91 -45.71
CA VAL A 3 22.35 -51.82 -44.74
C VAL A 3 21.75 -52.44 -43.49
N ARG A 4 22.44 -52.33 -42.36
CA ARG A 4 22.00 -52.76 -41.03
C ARG A 4 21.08 -51.69 -40.43
N MET A 5 19.87 -52.10 -40.06
CA MET A 5 18.93 -51.34 -39.22
C MET A 5 19.37 -51.42 -37.75
N CYS A 6 19.58 -50.26 -37.12
CA CYS A 6 19.63 -50.12 -35.66
C CYS A 6 18.38 -49.36 -35.19
N LEU A 7 17.58 -50.01 -34.35
CA LEU A 7 16.49 -49.42 -33.59
C LEU A 7 17.06 -48.57 -32.44
N ILE A 8 16.71 -47.29 -32.38
CA ILE A 8 16.98 -46.43 -31.22
C ILE A 8 15.65 -46.16 -30.52
N PHE A 9 15.53 -46.64 -29.28
CA PHE A 9 14.48 -46.24 -28.34
C PHE A 9 14.77 -44.82 -27.85
N SER A 10 13.86 -43.89 -28.12
CA SER A 10 13.89 -42.54 -27.54
C SER A 10 13.09 -42.56 -26.24
N PHE A 11 13.78 -42.45 -25.09
CA PHE A 11 13.16 -42.15 -23.81
C PHE A 11 12.90 -40.64 -23.72
N LEU A 12 11.63 -40.26 -23.56
CA LEU A 12 11.20 -38.91 -23.23
C LEU A 12 11.58 -38.62 -21.76
N LEU A 13 12.63 -37.85 -21.53
CA LEU A 13 12.90 -37.26 -20.21
C LEU A 13 12.01 -36.02 -20.07
N MET A 14 10.88 -36.17 -19.38
CA MET A 14 10.16 -35.01 -18.84
C MET A 14 11.05 -34.40 -17.74
N GLY A 15 11.65 -33.25 -18.05
CA GLY A 15 12.38 -32.47 -17.06
C GLY A 15 11.43 -32.00 -15.97
N ALA A 16 11.59 -32.53 -14.76
CA ALA A 16 11.06 -31.92 -13.56
C ALA A 16 11.74 -30.54 -13.43
N GLY A 17 10.96 -29.47 -13.55
CA GLY A 17 11.43 -28.13 -13.24
C GLY A 17 11.93 -28.08 -11.78
N PRO A 18 12.89 -27.19 -11.47
CA PRO A 18 13.42 -27.09 -10.11
C PRO A 18 12.28 -26.83 -9.14
N ALA A 19 12.17 -27.67 -8.11
CA ALA A 19 11.24 -27.47 -7.01
C ALA A 19 11.51 -26.08 -6.42
N ARG A 20 10.51 -25.21 -6.46
CA ARG A 20 10.56 -23.87 -5.89
C ARG A 20 10.78 -24.05 -4.39
N GLU A 21 11.97 -23.69 -3.91
CA GLU A 21 12.26 -23.61 -2.48
C GLU A 21 11.28 -22.60 -1.88
N LEU A 22 10.25 -23.12 -1.20
CA LEU A 22 9.28 -22.29 -0.49
C LEU A 22 10.06 -21.57 0.60
N ALA A 23 10.31 -20.28 0.40
CA ALA A 23 10.98 -19.43 1.37
C ALA A 23 10.31 -19.62 2.74
N VAL A 24 11.13 -19.87 3.76
CA VAL A 24 10.64 -20.02 5.14
C VAL A 24 9.78 -18.79 5.48
N PRO A 25 8.56 -18.97 6.03
CA PRO A 25 7.66 -17.87 6.31
C PRO A 25 8.37 -16.81 7.18
N LYS A 26 8.46 -15.57 6.68
CA LYS A 26 8.99 -14.49 7.49
C LYS A 26 8.16 -14.33 8.78
N PRO A 27 8.76 -14.32 9.98
CA PRO A 27 8.01 -14.15 11.22
C PRO A 27 7.21 -12.84 11.21
N GLY A 28 5.96 -12.87 11.68
CA GLY A 28 5.18 -11.67 11.99
C GLY A 28 4.16 -11.18 10.94
N ILE A 29 4.27 -11.55 9.66
CA ILE A 29 3.23 -11.22 8.67
C ILE A 29 2.08 -12.23 8.77
N SER A 30 0.86 -11.73 9.02
CA SER A 30 -0.36 -12.56 9.11
C SER A 30 -0.66 -13.27 7.78
N VAL A 31 -1.33 -14.42 7.85
CA VAL A 31 -1.71 -15.21 6.66
C VAL A 31 -2.56 -14.38 5.70
N ALA A 32 -3.50 -13.58 6.23
CA ALA A 32 -4.38 -12.73 5.43
C ALA A 32 -3.62 -11.63 4.67
N VAL A 33 -2.61 -11.00 5.30
CA VAL A 33 -1.76 -10.03 4.59
C VAL A 33 -0.96 -10.71 3.48
N ARG A 34 -0.38 -11.88 3.74
CA ARG A 34 0.37 -12.61 2.70
C ARG A 34 -0.51 -12.93 1.51
N GLU A 35 -1.73 -13.43 1.77
CA GLU A 35 -2.72 -13.71 0.73
C GLU A 35 -2.92 -12.48 -0.17
N ILE A 36 -3.12 -11.29 0.43
CA ILE A 36 -3.30 -10.04 -0.31
C ILE A 36 -2.04 -9.63 -1.08
N VAL A 37 -0.84 -9.78 -0.51
CA VAL A 37 0.43 -9.45 -1.19
C VAL A 37 0.62 -10.30 -2.46
N GLU A 38 0.17 -11.56 -2.46
CA GLU A 38 0.19 -12.40 -3.68
C GLU A 38 -0.75 -11.87 -4.77
N TRP A 39 -1.81 -11.15 -4.40
CA TRP A 39 -2.76 -10.56 -5.34
C TRP A 39 -2.25 -9.29 -5.99
N LEU A 40 -1.29 -8.59 -5.36
CA LEU A 40 -0.79 -7.33 -5.88
C LEU A 40 -0.01 -7.52 -7.20
N PRO A 41 -0.15 -6.60 -8.16
CA PRO A 41 0.71 -6.54 -9.33
C PRO A 41 2.20 -6.50 -8.94
N PRO A 42 3.09 -7.11 -9.72
CA PRO A 42 4.47 -7.38 -9.31
C PRO A 42 5.34 -6.12 -9.28
N ASP A 43 4.89 -5.03 -9.89
CA ASP A 43 5.49 -3.70 -9.85
C ASP A 43 4.70 -2.72 -8.95
N SER A 44 3.91 -3.22 -8.00
CA SER A 44 3.47 -2.41 -6.86
C SER A 44 4.69 -1.93 -6.06
N GLU A 45 4.68 -0.64 -5.68
CA GLU A 45 5.81 0.02 -5.02
C GLU A 45 5.53 0.28 -3.55
N SER A 46 4.30 0.67 -3.20
CA SER A 46 3.86 0.92 -1.83
C SER A 46 2.89 -0.16 -1.36
N LEU A 47 2.99 -0.53 -0.08
CA LEU A 47 2.12 -1.41 0.66
C LEU A 47 1.79 -0.77 2.01
N ILE A 48 0.53 -0.49 2.27
CA ILE A 48 0.08 0.09 3.55
C ILE A 48 -0.93 -0.88 4.17
N VAL A 49 -0.76 -1.20 5.45
CA VAL A 49 -1.57 -2.20 6.15
C VAL A 49 -2.07 -1.67 7.47
N SER A 50 -3.35 -1.88 7.73
CA SER A 50 -3.99 -1.65 9.04
C SER A 50 -4.69 -2.92 9.50
N GLN A 51 -4.26 -3.43 10.65
CA GLN A 51 -4.76 -4.66 11.26
C GLN A 51 -5.82 -4.33 12.33
N GLY A 52 -6.94 -5.03 12.22
CA GLY A 52 -8.12 -4.86 13.06
C GLY A 52 -8.22 -5.85 14.23
N PRO A 53 -9.36 -5.81 14.94
CA PRO A 53 -10.59 -5.10 14.55
C PRO A 53 -10.54 -3.58 14.81
N PHE A 54 -11.07 -2.79 13.88
CA PHE A 54 -11.38 -1.36 14.08
C PHE A 54 -12.64 -0.95 13.31
N ALA A 55 -13.31 0.13 13.72
CA ALA A 55 -14.52 0.60 13.05
C ALA A 55 -14.18 1.34 11.75
N PHE A 56 -14.95 1.10 10.69
CA PHE A 56 -14.96 1.95 9.51
C PHE A 56 -15.59 3.29 9.88
N LYS A 57 -14.75 4.31 10.01
CA LYS A 57 -15.14 5.67 10.41
C LYS A 57 -14.34 6.67 9.62
N LYS A 58 -14.94 7.81 9.25
CA LYS A 58 -14.22 8.92 8.64
C LYS A 58 -13.31 9.53 9.71
N ALA A 59 -12.08 9.83 9.33
CA ALA A 59 -11.22 10.69 10.12
C ALA A 59 -11.90 12.07 10.21
N THR A 60 -12.47 12.41 11.36
CA THR A 60 -12.93 13.77 11.62
C THR A 60 -11.69 14.61 11.89
N PHE A 61 -11.48 15.71 11.17
CA PHE A 61 -10.45 16.67 11.54
C PHE A 61 -10.99 17.61 12.64
N PRO A 62 -10.24 17.84 13.74
CA PRO A 62 -8.98 17.19 14.08
C PRO A 62 -9.21 15.73 14.53
N THR A 63 -8.37 14.80 14.02
CA THR A 63 -8.45 13.38 14.42
C THR A 63 -8.02 13.22 15.86
N HIS A 64 -8.78 12.42 16.63
CA HIS A 64 -8.55 12.27 18.07
C HIS A 64 -7.28 11.48 18.44
N SER A 65 -6.68 10.72 17.52
CA SER A 65 -5.44 9.98 17.78
C SER A 65 -4.62 9.72 16.52
N PHE A 66 -3.29 9.61 16.68
CA PHE A 66 -2.38 9.22 15.61
C PHE A 66 -2.69 7.82 15.05
N LEU A 67 -3.12 6.87 15.92
CA LEU A 67 -3.54 5.53 15.49
C LEU A 67 -4.72 5.57 14.52
N ASP A 68 -5.75 6.36 14.85
CA ASP A 68 -6.93 6.46 13.99
C ASP A 68 -6.59 7.13 12.66
N SER A 69 -5.73 8.15 12.67
CA SER A 69 -5.28 8.84 11.46
C SER A 69 -4.47 7.91 10.54
N THR A 70 -3.51 7.16 11.10
CA THR A 70 -2.69 6.22 10.34
C THR A 70 -3.46 5.00 9.85
N ARG A 71 -4.45 4.52 10.63
CA ARG A 71 -5.37 3.45 10.18
C ARG A 71 -6.25 3.85 9.01
N ALA A 72 -6.49 5.15 8.82
CA ALA A 72 -7.28 5.65 7.70
C ALA A 72 -6.51 5.71 6.38
N LEU A 73 -5.18 5.58 6.38
CA LEU A 73 -4.36 5.62 5.18
C LEU A 73 -4.83 4.61 4.11
N PRO A 74 -4.94 3.29 4.39
CA PRO A 74 -5.45 2.32 3.41
C PRO A 74 -6.98 2.34 3.25
N LEU A 75 -7.67 3.36 3.77
CA LEU A 75 -9.12 3.57 3.62
C LEU A 75 -9.47 4.79 2.77
N PHE A 76 -8.47 5.61 2.41
CA PHE A 76 -8.69 6.92 1.79
C PHE A 76 -9.71 6.91 0.64
N LEU A 77 -9.53 6.03 -0.36
CA LEU A 77 -10.43 5.94 -1.52
C LEU A 77 -11.86 5.58 -1.11
N THR A 78 -12.02 4.66 -0.15
CA THR A 78 -13.35 4.25 0.32
C THR A 78 -14.04 5.26 1.23
N LEU A 79 -13.27 6.14 1.90
CA LEU A 79 -13.80 7.20 2.75
C LEU A 79 -14.13 8.49 1.97
N GLN A 80 -13.46 8.73 0.86
CA GLN A 80 -13.68 9.89 -0.04
C GLN A 80 -14.57 9.55 -1.24
N PHE A 81 -15.03 8.31 -1.33
CA PHE A 81 -15.90 7.84 -2.40
C PHE A 81 -17.15 8.71 -2.53
N GLN A 82 -17.31 9.38 -3.68
CA GLN A 82 -18.48 10.22 -3.91
C GLN A 82 -19.79 9.45 -3.86
N GLY A 83 -20.81 10.15 -3.36
CA GLY A 83 -22.18 9.65 -3.24
C GLY A 83 -22.61 9.29 -1.83
N GLU A 84 -21.84 9.67 -0.79
CA GLU A 84 -22.01 9.49 0.67
C GLU A 84 -22.34 8.05 1.13
N SER A 85 -22.65 7.16 0.19
CA SER A 85 -23.35 5.91 0.44
C SER A 85 -22.41 4.85 0.97
N LEU A 86 -21.20 4.69 0.44
CA LEU A 86 -20.33 3.62 0.94
C LEU A 86 -19.91 3.88 2.39
N TYR A 87 -19.56 5.13 2.71
CA TYR A 87 -19.27 5.55 4.07
C TYR A 87 -20.50 5.43 4.98
N GLU A 88 -21.62 6.05 4.63
CA GLU A 88 -22.85 6.04 5.44
C GLU A 88 -23.38 4.62 5.69
N LEU A 89 -23.32 3.75 4.67
CA LEU A 89 -23.84 2.38 4.76
C LEU A 89 -22.93 1.46 5.58
N LEU A 90 -21.64 1.80 5.67
CA LEU A 90 -20.65 0.96 6.37
C LEU A 90 -20.11 1.60 7.64
N GLN A 91 -20.54 2.82 8.00
CA GLN A 91 -20.08 3.49 9.21
C GLN A 91 -20.30 2.59 10.44
N GLY A 92 -19.24 2.40 11.23
CA GLY A 92 -19.26 1.57 12.43
C GLY A 92 -19.05 0.06 12.17
N GLN A 93 -19.16 -0.43 10.93
CA GLN A 93 -18.85 -1.82 10.60
C GLN A 93 -17.38 -2.11 10.91
N LYS A 94 -17.08 -3.34 11.34
CA LYS A 94 -15.74 -3.70 11.82
C LYS A 94 -14.88 -4.24 10.68
N ILE A 95 -13.75 -3.59 10.47
CA ILE A 95 -12.69 -4.02 9.58
C ILE A 95 -11.70 -4.85 10.38
N THR A 96 -11.41 -6.05 9.90
CA THR A 96 -10.36 -6.94 10.44
C THR A 96 -9.01 -6.70 9.77
N LEU A 97 -9.03 -6.24 8.51
CA LEU A 97 -7.83 -5.94 7.76
C LEU A 97 -8.13 -4.92 6.66
N ALA A 98 -7.32 -3.87 6.57
CA ALA A 98 -7.27 -2.97 5.42
C ALA A 98 -5.85 -2.99 4.84
N VAL A 99 -5.74 -3.15 3.53
CA VAL A 99 -4.47 -3.16 2.80
C VAL A 99 -4.59 -2.27 1.58
N GLU A 100 -3.58 -1.47 1.31
CA GLU A 100 -3.44 -0.79 0.02
C GLU A 100 -2.15 -1.24 -0.66
N GLY A 101 -2.23 -1.52 -1.95
CA GLY A 101 -1.07 -1.57 -2.83
C GLY A 101 -1.16 -0.48 -3.89
N SER A 102 -0.07 0.24 -4.15
CA SER A 102 -0.04 1.35 -5.10
C SER A 102 1.30 1.48 -5.83
N ARG A 103 1.28 2.14 -7.00
CA ARG A 103 2.43 2.43 -7.88
C ARG A 103 2.14 3.65 -8.76
N ARG A 104 3.15 4.13 -9.49
CA ARG A 104 3.03 5.18 -10.52
C ARG A 104 2.32 6.43 -10.00
N PHE A 105 2.85 6.99 -8.94
CA PHE A 105 2.41 8.27 -8.41
C PHE A 105 2.75 9.36 -9.43
N THR A 106 1.86 10.32 -9.64
CA THR A 106 2.06 11.42 -10.59
C THR A 106 1.78 12.77 -9.95
N VAL A 107 2.35 13.83 -10.51
CA VAL A 107 2.06 15.22 -10.11
C VAL A 107 0.56 15.52 -10.29
N PRO A 108 -0.12 16.17 -9.33
CA PRO A 108 -1.53 16.53 -9.45
C PRO A 108 -1.68 17.75 -10.36
N GLU A 109 -2.87 18.00 -10.89
CA GLU A 109 -3.20 19.21 -11.65
C GLU A 109 -3.32 20.46 -10.75
N GLY A 110 -2.36 20.74 -9.88
CA GLY A 110 -2.35 21.90 -8.98
C GLY A 110 -2.09 21.50 -7.53
N LEU A 111 -3.07 21.77 -6.65
CA LEU A 111 -3.04 21.37 -5.24
C LEU A 111 -3.84 20.07 -5.09
N GLY A 112 -3.51 19.26 -4.10
CA GLY A 112 -4.22 18.01 -3.79
C GLY A 112 -3.32 16.79 -3.58
N LEU A 113 -3.95 15.64 -3.43
CA LEU A 113 -3.28 14.35 -3.32
C LEU A 113 -2.76 13.90 -4.70
N LEU A 114 -1.57 13.30 -4.74
CA LEU A 114 -1.04 12.71 -5.98
C LEU A 114 -1.98 11.64 -6.56
N PRO A 115 -2.33 11.71 -7.86
CA PRO A 115 -2.91 10.59 -8.56
C PRO A 115 -1.95 9.39 -8.58
N TYR A 116 -2.50 8.17 -8.54
CA TYR A 116 -1.73 6.93 -8.55
C TYR A 116 -2.52 5.75 -9.11
N GLU A 117 -1.83 4.69 -9.51
CA GLU A 117 -2.46 3.39 -9.79
C GLU A 117 -2.40 2.51 -8.53
N GLY A 118 -3.56 2.15 -7.96
CA GLY A 118 -3.59 1.30 -6.77
C GLY A 118 -4.94 0.67 -6.48
N CYS A 119 -4.98 -0.12 -5.40
CA CYS A 119 -6.19 -0.74 -4.90
C CYS A 119 -6.15 -0.92 -3.38
N GLN A 120 -7.23 -0.50 -2.72
CA GLN A 120 -7.53 -0.76 -1.32
C GLN A 120 -8.34 -2.05 -1.21
N VAL A 121 -7.99 -2.89 -0.24
CA VAL A 121 -8.63 -4.16 0.11
C VAL A 121 -9.14 -4.04 1.53
N LEU A 122 -10.45 -4.10 1.71
CA LEU A 122 -11.09 -4.06 3.01
C LEU A 122 -11.72 -5.41 3.32
N GLN A 123 -11.28 -6.06 4.40
CA GLN A 123 -11.89 -7.28 4.94
C GLN A 123 -12.63 -6.94 6.22
N PHE A 124 -13.94 -7.20 6.22
CA PHE A 124 -14.83 -6.97 7.35
C PHE A 124 -15.00 -8.23 8.20
N GLU A 125 -15.47 -8.04 9.44
CA GLU A 125 -15.90 -9.14 10.31
C GLU A 125 -17.11 -9.87 9.72
N LYS A 126 -17.27 -11.14 10.10
CA LYS A 126 -18.34 -12.01 9.59
C LYS A 126 -19.74 -11.41 9.78
N ASP A 127 -19.97 -10.77 10.91
CA ASP A 127 -21.26 -10.15 11.25
C ASP A 127 -21.59 -8.94 10.36
N SER A 128 -20.57 -8.34 9.73
CA SER A 128 -20.72 -7.25 8.76
C SER A 128 -20.91 -7.72 7.32
N HIS A 129 -20.80 -9.02 7.01
CA HIS A 129 -20.82 -9.52 5.62
C HIS A 129 -22.11 -9.15 4.87
N GLN A 130 -23.26 -9.22 5.53
CA GLN A 130 -24.55 -8.87 4.92
C GLN A 130 -24.61 -7.37 4.60
N SER A 131 -24.27 -6.52 5.57
CA SER A 131 -24.23 -5.06 5.40
C SER A 131 -23.28 -4.65 4.27
N VAL A 132 -22.11 -5.29 4.17
CA VAL A 132 -21.14 -5.06 3.07
C VAL A 132 -21.73 -5.45 1.71
N GLY A 133 -22.41 -6.59 1.63
CA GLY A 133 -23.08 -7.02 0.39
C GLY A 133 -24.21 -6.08 -0.02
N ASP A 134 -24.99 -5.59 0.92
CA ASP A 134 -26.09 -4.67 0.63
C ASP A 134 -25.57 -3.27 0.26
N ALA A 135 -24.52 -2.79 0.93
CA ALA A 135 -23.84 -1.55 0.54
C ALA A 135 -23.29 -1.63 -0.88
N PHE A 136 -22.62 -2.72 -1.23
CA PHE A 136 -22.09 -2.92 -2.59
C PHE A 136 -23.20 -2.95 -3.66
N LYS A 137 -24.35 -3.57 -3.38
CA LYS A 137 -25.49 -3.56 -4.31
C LYS A 137 -26.02 -2.14 -4.52
N VAL A 138 -26.11 -1.34 -3.45
CA VAL A 138 -26.50 0.08 -3.56
C VAL A 138 -25.49 0.85 -4.42
N CYS A 139 -24.18 0.63 -4.23
CA CYS A 139 -23.16 1.23 -5.08
C CYS A 139 -23.31 0.79 -6.55
N LEU A 140 -23.54 -0.49 -6.85
CA LEU A 140 -23.78 -0.95 -8.23
C LEU A 140 -24.98 -0.26 -8.89
N GLN A 141 -26.06 -0.01 -8.15
CA GLN A 141 -27.25 0.68 -8.66
C GLN A 141 -27.01 2.17 -8.90
N LYS A 142 -26.13 2.80 -8.12
CA LYS A 142 -25.79 4.22 -8.21
C LYS A 142 -24.61 4.53 -9.12
N ALA A 143 -23.85 3.52 -9.55
CA ALA A 143 -22.67 3.69 -10.38
C ALA A 143 -23.01 4.36 -11.70
N GLU A 144 -22.14 5.26 -12.17
CA GLU A 144 -22.27 5.88 -13.50
C GLU A 144 -22.31 4.84 -14.62
N LYS A 145 -21.51 3.78 -14.44
CA LYS A 145 -21.54 2.59 -15.28
C LYS A 145 -21.13 1.36 -14.48
N THR A 146 -21.57 0.21 -14.97
CA THR A 146 -21.08 -1.09 -14.54
C THR A 146 -20.26 -1.71 -15.66
N ILE A 147 -19.07 -2.20 -15.34
CA ILE A 147 -18.27 -3.02 -16.27
C ILE A 147 -18.17 -4.45 -15.74
N GLN A 148 -17.83 -5.39 -16.60
CA GLN A 148 -17.61 -6.78 -16.22
C GLN A 148 -16.12 -7.12 -16.29
N LEU A 149 -15.53 -7.54 -15.17
CA LEU A 149 -14.18 -8.09 -15.12
C LEU A 149 -14.27 -9.56 -14.68
N GLY A 150 -14.09 -10.47 -15.63
CA GLY A 150 -14.34 -11.90 -15.41
C GLY A 150 -15.80 -12.17 -15.06
N LYS A 151 -16.06 -12.71 -13.86
CA LYS A 151 -17.41 -13.01 -13.37
C LYS A 151 -18.00 -11.93 -12.46
N LEU A 152 -17.26 -10.84 -12.22
CA LEU A 152 -17.64 -9.79 -11.29
C LEU A 152 -18.17 -8.58 -12.05
N ASN A 153 -19.26 -8.02 -11.53
CA ASN A 153 -19.70 -6.68 -11.88
C ASN A 153 -18.91 -5.68 -11.06
N ILE A 154 -18.39 -4.65 -11.73
CA ILE A 154 -17.58 -3.60 -11.13
C ILE A 154 -18.34 -2.30 -11.25
N ALA A 155 -18.58 -1.66 -10.12
CA ALA A 155 -19.22 -0.36 -10.05
C ALA A 155 -18.15 0.72 -10.34
N VAL A 156 -18.38 1.56 -11.36
CA VAL A 156 -17.42 2.60 -11.77
C VAL A 156 -17.99 3.97 -11.47
N PHE A 157 -17.16 4.80 -10.85
CA PHE A 157 -17.47 6.16 -10.44
C PHE A 157 -16.37 7.08 -10.93
N THR A 158 -16.75 8.28 -11.33
CA THR A 158 -15.82 9.34 -11.67
C THR A 158 -16.04 10.47 -10.68
N ASP A 159 -14.96 10.96 -10.08
CA ASP A 159 -15.02 12.06 -9.14
C ASP A 159 -13.93 13.07 -9.48
N ARG A 160 -14.17 14.33 -9.18
CA ARG A 160 -13.17 15.38 -9.30
C ARG A 160 -12.71 15.79 -7.91
N TRP A 161 -11.46 15.50 -7.60
CA TRP A 161 -10.82 15.93 -6.36
C TRP A 161 -9.85 17.06 -6.67
N GLU A 162 -10.11 18.24 -6.12
CA GLU A 162 -9.45 19.47 -6.52
C GLU A 162 -9.55 19.69 -8.05
N ARG A 163 -8.45 19.52 -8.77
CA ARG A 163 -8.40 19.70 -10.22
C ARG A 163 -8.27 18.39 -10.98
N ASP A 164 -7.94 17.29 -10.32
CA ASP A 164 -7.74 15.97 -10.91
C ASP A 164 -9.04 15.19 -11.02
N ASP A 165 -9.21 14.49 -12.15
CA ASP A 165 -10.30 13.53 -12.35
C ASP A 165 -9.86 12.13 -11.91
N TRP A 166 -10.57 11.56 -10.95
CA TRP A 166 -10.37 10.23 -10.40
C TRP A 166 -11.43 9.28 -10.93
N THR A 167 -11.00 8.11 -11.41
CA THR A 167 -11.92 7.01 -11.70
C THR A 167 -11.74 5.91 -10.67
N LEU A 168 -12.81 5.60 -9.94
CA LEU A 168 -12.82 4.58 -8.91
C LEU A 168 -13.58 3.34 -9.38
N TYR A 169 -12.99 2.17 -9.12
CA TYR A 169 -13.52 0.87 -9.47
C TYR A 169 -13.77 0.07 -8.19
N LEU A 170 -15.05 -0.13 -7.85
CA LEU A 170 -15.46 -0.87 -6.66
C LEU A 170 -15.88 -2.29 -7.04
N ALA A 171 -15.34 -3.29 -6.35
CA ALA A 171 -15.66 -4.70 -6.54
C ALA A 171 -15.89 -5.41 -5.20
N GLN A 172 -16.75 -6.44 -5.22
CA GLN A 172 -16.92 -7.38 -4.11
C GLN A 172 -16.58 -8.80 -4.58
N PRO A 173 -15.31 -9.24 -4.48
CA PRO A 173 -14.90 -10.56 -4.96
C PRO A 173 -15.42 -11.71 -4.09
N ARG A 174 -15.63 -11.46 -2.79
CA ARG A 174 -16.21 -12.43 -1.84
C ARG A 174 -16.98 -11.71 -0.72
N ALA A 175 -17.81 -12.45 0.02
CA ALA A 175 -18.58 -11.90 1.14
C ALA A 175 -17.65 -11.23 2.16
N GLY A 176 -18.02 -10.02 2.61
CA GLY A 176 -17.23 -9.25 3.57
C GLY A 176 -15.93 -8.64 3.04
N MET A 177 -15.66 -8.71 1.73
CA MET A 177 -14.46 -8.11 1.13
C MET A 177 -14.84 -7.06 0.09
N LEU A 178 -14.27 -5.87 0.19
CA LEU A 178 -14.35 -4.82 -0.83
C LEU A 178 -12.97 -4.54 -1.42
N LEU A 179 -12.93 -4.34 -2.73
CA LEU A 179 -11.79 -3.79 -3.45
C LEU A 179 -12.18 -2.44 -4.03
N CYS A 180 -11.38 -1.40 -3.78
CA CYS A 180 -11.56 -0.08 -4.38
C CYS A 180 -10.26 0.33 -5.06
N ALA A 181 -10.27 0.44 -6.39
CA ALA A 181 -9.08 0.74 -7.19
C ALA A 181 -9.22 2.05 -7.95
N THR A 182 -8.09 2.70 -8.23
CA THR A 182 -7.99 3.93 -9.04
C THR A 182 -7.70 3.64 -10.51
N ASN A 183 -7.41 2.37 -10.84
CA ASN A 183 -7.01 1.95 -12.18
C ASN A 183 -7.61 0.59 -12.53
N GLN A 184 -8.27 0.50 -13.69
CA GLN A 184 -8.95 -0.72 -14.14
C GLN A 184 -7.98 -1.89 -14.33
N SER A 185 -6.83 -1.66 -14.96
CA SER A 185 -5.86 -2.71 -15.25
C SER A 185 -5.21 -3.26 -13.97
N TYR A 186 -4.98 -2.39 -12.98
CA TYR A 186 -4.51 -2.78 -11.66
C TYR A 186 -5.52 -3.71 -10.98
N LEU A 187 -6.81 -3.33 -10.95
CA LEU A 187 -7.88 -4.16 -10.39
C LEU A 187 -8.04 -5.48 -11.15
N GLU A 188 -8.03 -5.44 -12.48
CA GLU A 188 -8.16 -6.63 -13.32
C GLU A 188 -7.03 -7.63 -13.05
N GLU A 189 -5.79 -7.16 -12.93
CA GLU A 189 -4.65 -8.00 -12.58
C GLU A 189 -4.80 -8.59 -11.18
N MET A 190 -5.23 -7.80 -10.18
CA MET A 190 -5.51 -8.32 -8.84
C MET A 190 -6.57 -9.43 -8.86
N LEU A 191 -7.71 -9.19 -9.53
CA LEU A 191 -8.79 -10.18 -9.63
C LEU A 191 -8.35 -11.47 -10.34
N LYS A 192 -7.47 -11.38 -11.34
CA LYS A 192 -6.85 -12.55 -11.98
C LYS A 192 -5.94 -13.31 -11.01
N ARG A 193 -5.10 -12.60 -10.24
CA ARG A 193 -4.21 -13.18 -9.23
C ARG A 193 -4.95 -13.84 -8.08
N MET A 194 -6.13 -13.33 -7.70
CA MET A 194 -6.98 -14.00 -6.71
C MET A 194 -7.46 -15.39 -7.15
N GLN A 195 -7.46 -15.69 -8.45
CA GLN A 195 -7.93 -16.98 -9.00
C GLN A 195 -6.82 -18.03 -9.14
N GLY A 196 -5.55 -17.67 -8.96
CA GLY A 196 -4.45 -18.62 -9.10
C GLY A 196 -3.07 -18.00 -8.95
N GLU A 197 -2.07 -18.84 -8.71
CA GLU A 197 -0.70 -18.41 -8.48
C GLU A 197 -0.07 -17.78 -9.72
N GLN A 198 0.57 -16.62 -9.53
CA GLN A 198 1.40 -15.98 -10.56
C GLN A 198 2.89 -16.16 -10.22
N PRO A 199 3.77 -16.25 -11.23
CA PRO A 199 5.18 -16.55 -11.01
C PRO A 199 5.94 -15.41 -10.31
N LYS A 200 5.49 -14.17 -10.50
CA LYS A 200 6.07 -12.96 -9.88
C LYS A 200 5.04 -12.31 -8.98
N ARG A 201 5.48 -11.89 -7.79
CA ARG A 201 4.66 -11.20 -6.80
C ARG A 201 5.28 -9.85 -6.42
N ALA A 202 4.44 -8.94 -5.96
CA ALA A 202 4.90 -7.74 -5.28
C ALA A 202 5.61 -8.14 -3.98
N PHE A 203 6.56 -7.32 -3.54
CA PHE A 203 7.20 -7.44 -2.22
C PHE A 203 7.72 -8.84 -1.85
N PRO A 204 8.62 -9.45 -2.64
CA PRO A 204 9.16 -10.78 -2.34
C PRO A 204 9.82 -10.81 -0.95
N ASP A 205 9.86 -12.00 -0.31
CA ASP A 205 10.40 -12.16 1.07
C ASP A 205 11.89 -11.78 1.17
N THR A 206 12.57 -11.70 0.02
CA THR A 206 13.97 -11.30 -0.12
C THR A 206 14.18 -9.78 -0.04
N LEU A 207 13.11 -8.97 -0.01
CA LEU A 207 13.26 -7.51 0.17
C LEU A 207 13.94 -7.19 1.50
N LYS A 208 14.86 -6.22 1.46
CA LYS A 208 15.67 -5.82 2.62
C LYS A 208 14.84 -5.10 3.67
N GLU A 209 13.86 -4.34 3.20
CA GLU A 209 12.88 -3.55 3.94
C GLU A 209 12.20 -4.39 5.00
N TRP A 210 11.84 -5.63 4.65
CA TRP A 210 11.20 -6.54 5.60
C TRP A 210 12.04 -6.78 6.86
N LYS A 211 13.37 -6.71 6.81
CA LYS A 211 14.25 -6.91 7.98
C LYS A 211 14.00 -5.86 9.07
N PHE A 212 13.63 -4.65 8.65
CA PHE A 212 13.50 -3.49 9.53
C PHE A 212 12.06 -3.15 9.87
N LEU A 213 11.09 -3.89 9.31
CA LEU A 213 9.68 -3.65 9.52
C LEU A 213 9.10 -4.53 10.64
N ASN A 214 8.38 -3.92 11.58
CA ASN A 214 7.50 -4.65 12.49
C ASN A 214 6.12 -4.89 11.84
N ALA A 215 5.96 -6.02 11.15
CA ALA A 215 4.71 -6.37 10.48
C ALA A 215 3.60 -6.89 11.41
N THR A 216 3.86 -7.05 12.72
CA THR A 216 2.82 -7.39 13.71
C THR A 216 2.12 -6.15 14.27
N ALA A 217 2.64 -4.95 13.99
CA ALA A 217 2.05 -3.71 14.48
C ALA A 217 0.61 -3.51 13.96
N PRO A 218 -0.28 -2.85 14.72
CA PRO A 218 -1.63 -2.50 14.28
C PRO A 218 -1.69 -1.71 12.97
N VAL A 219 -0.66 -0.92 12.66
CA VAL A 219 -0.51 -0.23 11.38
C VAL A 219 0.95 -0.23 10.96
N TRP A 220 1.19 -0.44 9.67
CA TRP A 220 2.50 -0.36 9.06
C TRP A 220 2.46 -0.05 7.58
N GLY A 221 3.57 0.40 7.04
CA GLY A 221 3.76 0.70 5.63
C GLY A 221 5.14 0.28 5.15
N LEU A 222 5.25 -0.03 3.88
CA LEU A 222 6.49 -0.34 3.18
C LEU A 222 6.41 0.27 1.80
N ARG A 223 7.47 0.95 1.37
CA ARG A 223 7.68 1.32 -0.02
C ARG A 223 9.04 0.84 -0.49
N HIS A 224 9.05 0.14 -1.62
CA HIS A 224 10.26 -0.20 -2.34
C HIS A 224 10.43 0.81 -3.48
N PHE A 225 11.51 1.60 -3.47
CA PHE A 225 11.70 2.62 -4.48
C PHE A 225 12.10 1.99 -5.81
N SER A 226 11.37 2.35 -6.87
CA SER A 226 11.59 1.83 -8.21
C SER A 226 12.17 2.90 -9.13
N LEU A 227 13.17 2.53 -9.92
CA LEU A 227 13.67 3.39 -10.99
C LEU A 227 12.69 3.49 -12.17
N LYS A 228 11.80 2.49 -12.35
CA LYS A 228 10.98 2.30 -13.55
C LYS A 228 10.05 3.48 -13.86
N PHE A 229 9.60 4.21 -12.85
CA PHE A 229 8.68 5.35 -12.97
C PHE A 229 9.20 6.61 -12.26
N SER A 230 10.48 6.62 -11.91
CA SER A 230 11.10 7.68 -11.12
C SER A 230 10.98 9.06 -11.76
N GLU A 231 11.11 9.17 -13.08
CA GLU A 231 11.02 10.43 -13.83
C GLU A 231 9.64 11.09 -13.78
N THR A 232 8.59 10.33 -13.45
CA THR A 232 7.21 10.82 -13.40
C THR A 232 6.65 10.89 -11.98
N ASP A 233 7.37 10.33 -11.02
CA ASP A 233 6.95 10.19 -9.63
C ASP A 233 7.58 11.28 -8.77
N PRO A 234 6.81 12.30 -8.35
CA PRO A 234 7.34 13.45 -7.61
C PRO A 234 7.76 13.13 -6.15
N THR A 235 7.57 11.87 -5.74
CA THR A 235 8.00 11.35 -4.45
C THR A 235 9.14 10.34 -4.59
N SER A 236 9.62 10.11 -5.81
CA SER A 236 10.78 9.26 -6.06
C SER A 236 12.04 9.94 -5.54
N PRO A 237 12.89 9.25 -4.75
CA PRO A 237 14.18 9.80 -4.35
C PRO A 237 15.18 9.85 -5.51
N PHE A 238 14.88 9.30 -6.68
CA PHE A 238 15.80 9.29 -7.82
C PHE A 238 15.65 10.52 -8.74
N ASP A 239 14.63 11.36 -8.51
CA ASP A 239 14.41 12.59 -9.26
C ASP A 239 14.97 13.80 -8.48
N GLU A 240 15.83 14.59 -9.12
CA GLU A 240 16.36 15.85 -8.56
C GLU A 240 15.26 16.90 -8.37
N GLY A 241 14.16 16.79 -9.12
CA GLY A 241 12.97 17.66 -9.04
C GLY A 241 11.94 17.23 -7.98
N ALA A 242 12.18 16.15 -7.24
CA ALA A 242 11.21 15.63 -6.28
C ALA A 242 10.90 16.65 -5.17
N VAL A 243 9.61 16.97 -5.01
CA VAL A 243 9.14 17.99 -4.06
C VAL A 243 8.95 17.41 -2.66
N SER A 244 8.66 16.11 -2.57
CA SER A 244 8.21 15.47 -1.32
C SER A 244 9.27 14.62 -0.62
N VAL A 245 10.35 14.26 -1.32
CA VAL A 245 11.47 13.47 -0.80
C VAL A 245 12.76 14.10 -1.33
N LEU A 246 13.82 14.13 -0.51
CA LEU A 246 15.11 14.65 -0.97
C LEU A 246 15.78 13.66 -1.94
N PRO A 247 16.47 14.15 -2.98
CA PRO A 247 17.17 13.28 -3.92
C PRO A 247 18.23 12.40 -3.24
N ASP A 248 18.17 11.10 -3.50
CA ASP A 248 19.10 10.07 -3.05
C ASP A 248 19.19 8.94 -4.10
N GLU A 249 20.20 9.00 -4.96
CA GLU A 249 20.51 7.94 -5.95
C GLU A 249 20.73 6.55 -5.33
N GLY A 250 21.07 6.50 -4.04
CA GLY A 250 21.32 5.26 -3.30
C GLY A 250 20.08 4.67 -2.65
N ALA A 251 18.92 5.32 -2.73
CA ALA A 251 17.70 4.91 -2.04
C ALA A 251 17.30 3.47 -2.40
N ILE A 252 16.80 2.74 -1.40
CA ILE A 252 16.33 1.35 -1.53
C ILE A 252 14.84 1.29 -1.22
N GLY A 253 14.46 1.77 -0.03
CA GLY A 253 13.08 1.70 0.43
C GLY A 253 12.86 2.43 1.74
N PHE A 254 11.61 2.43 2.17
CA PHE A 254 11.15 3.05 3.40
C PHE A 254 10.15 2.12 4.08
N VAL A 255 10.23 2.00 5.39
CA VAL A 255 9.25 1.25 6.19
C VAL A 255 8.77 2.08 7.36
N PHE A 256 7.53 1.85 7.78
CA PHE A 256 6.88 2.55 8.88
C PHE A 256 6.05 1.55 9.69
N TRP A 257 5.97 1.75 11.00
CA TRP A 257 5.00 1.08 11.84
C TRP A 257 4.67 1.90 13.09
N PHE A 258 3.50 1.62 13.66
CA PHE A 258 3.09 2.17 14.94
C PHE A 258 2.30 1.14 15.75
N ASP A 259 2.73 0.93 16.99
CA ASP A 259 2.10 0.02 17.95
C ASP A 259 1.92 0.70 19.32
N PRO A 260 0.74 1.33 19.55
CA PRO A 260 0.48 2.07 20.79
C PRO A 260 0.42 1.17 22.03
N GLN A 261 0.40 -0.16 21.87
CA GLN A 261 0.47 -1.08 23.02
C GLN A 261 1.91 -1.27 23.50
N GLN A 262 2.91 -1.01 22.65
CA GLN A 262 4.33 -1.08 23.03
C GLN A 262 4.83 0.26 23.54
N ASP A 263 4.67 1.31 22.73
CA ASP A 263 5.03 2.68 23.08
C ASP A 263 4.19 3.68 22.25
N GLN A 264 4.10 4.92 22.71
CA GLN A 264 3.47 6.00 21.94
C GLN A 264 4.49 6.63 20.97
N THR A 265 5.26 5.80 20.27
CA THR A 265 6.30 6.25 19.33
C THR A 265 6.08 5.68 17.95
N ALA A 266 5.83 6.57 16.98
CA ALA A 266 5.81 6.25 15.57
C ALA A 266 7.23 5.97 15.10
N LYS A 267 7.46 4.85 14.42
CA LYS A 267 8.79 4.43 13.96
C LYS A 267 8.81 4.27 12.46
N ALA A 268 9.88 4.73 11.84
CA ALA A 268 10.17 4.52 10.44
C ALA A 268 11.64 4.17 10.24
N VAL A 269 11.97 3.47 9.15
CA VAL A 269 13.34 3.21 8.74
C VAL A 269 13.50 3.55 7.26
N TYR A 270 14.46 4.43 6.97
CA TYR A 270 14.89 4.76 5.62
C TYR A 270 16.12 3.94 5.25
N LEU A 271 16.08 3.28 4.09
CA LEU A 271 17.16 2.42 3.60
C LEU A 271 17.79 3.03 2.36
N SER A 272 19.11 3.24 2.40
CA SER A 272 19.89 3.75 1.29
C SER A 272 21.31 3.16 1.27
N LYS A 273 21.93 3.15 0.11
CA LYS A 273 23.37 2.86 -0.08
C LYS A 273 24.22 4.14 -0.06
N SER A 274 23.58 5.31 -0.05
CA SER A 274 24.27 6.59 -0.11
C SER A 274 24.97 6.89 1.21
N LYS A 275 26.20 7.39 1.11
CA LYS A 275 26.95 7.90 2.27
C LYS A 275 26.34 9.18 2.85
N LYS A 276 25.45 9.84 2.12
CA LYS A 276 24.75 11.06 2.54
C LYS A 276 23.40 10.78 3.21
N ALA A 277 22.96 9.52 3.29
CA ALA A 277 21.63 9.18 3.77
C ALA A 277 21.29 9.78 5.15
N ALA A 278 22.25 9.77 6.09
CA ALA A 278 22.07 10.36 7.42
C ALA A 278 21.83 11.87 7.39
N GLU A 279 22.52 12.60 6.50
CA GLU A 279 22.33 14.04 6.30
C GLU A 279 20.97 14.33 5.68
N LEU A 280 20.61 13.59 4.62
CA LEU A 280 19.33 13.74 3.92
C LEU A 280 18.14 13.45 4.85
N VAL A 281 18.21 12.38 5.64
CA VAL A 281 17.14 12.05 6.60
C VAL A 281 16.99 13.15 7.65
N LYS A 282 18.09 13.69 8.20
CA LYS A 282 18.00 14.82 9.15
C LYS A 282 17.38 16.06 8.51
N LEU A 283 17.83 16.42 7.31
CA LEU A 283 17.31 17.58 6.60
C LEU A 283 15.81 17.45 6.30
N ARG A 284 15.33 16.23 5.99
CA ARG A 284 13.93 16.00 5.66
C ARG A 284 13.03 15.80 6.87
N TRP A 285 13.53 15.31 7.99
CA TRP A 285 12.70 14.91 9.13
C TRP A 285 12.84 15.81 10.36
N GLN A 286 13.65 16.87 10.32
CA GLN A 286 13.79 17.82 11.42
C GLN A 286 13.28 19.21 11.02
N TYR A 287 12.09 19.58 11.52
CA TYR A 287 11.51 20.92 11.38
C TYR A 287 11.17 21.47 12.76
N ALA A 288 12.16 22.08 13.43
CA ALA A 288 11.99 22.61 14.78
C ALA A 288 10.89 23.69 14.87
N GLU A 289 10.72 24.49 13.82
CA GLU A 289 9.66 25.52 13.73
C GLU A 289 8.26 24.90 13.77
N GLU A 290 8.13 23.68 13.23
CA GLU A 290 6.91 22.89 13.18
C GLU A 290 6.85 21.82 14.29
N LYS A 291 7.71 21.95 15.31
CA LYS A 291 7.86 21.04 16.46
C LYS A 291 8.20 19.58 16.10
N LEU A 292 8.58 19.28 14.86
CA LEU A 292 8.98 17.95 14.45
C LEU A 292 10.47 17.73 14.72
N THR A 293 10.79 16.97 15.78
CA THR A 293 12.17 16.69 16.18
C THR A 293 12.39 15.20 16.53
N PRO A 294 12.26 14.29 15.56
CA PRO A 294 12.39 12.86 15.81
C PRO A 294 13.81 12.50 16.23
N ALA A 295 13.89 11.47 17.07
CA ALA A 295 15.13 10.78 17.34
C ALA A 295 15.56 10.03 16.07
N ILE A 296 16.70 10.40 15.50
CA ILE A 296 17.27 9.76 14.32
C ILE A 296 18.54 9.01 14.72
N ARG A 297 18.57 7.70 14.48
CA ARG A 297 19.75 6.86 14.72
C ARG A 297 20.10 6.01 13.51
N GLU A 298 21.38 5.85 13.26
CA GLU A 298 21.87 4.92 12.24
C GLU A 298 21.96 3.51 12.82
N LEU A 299 21.23 2.57 12.23
CA LEU A 299 21.23 1.16 12.62
C LEU A 299 22.39 0.41 11.96
N GLU A 300 22.62 0.71 10.69
CA GLU A 300 23.68 0.19 9.83
C GLU A 300 24.06 1.31 8.85
N PRO A 301 25.25 1.30 8.21
CA PRO A 301 25.62 2.32 7.22
C PRO A 301 24.52 2.52 6.15
N GLY A 302 23.92 3.70 6.12
CA GLY A 302 22.84 4.06 5.19
C GLY A 302 21.44 3.56 5.58
N ILE A 303 21.28 2.96 6.76
CA ILE A 303 19.99 2.52 7.32
C ILE A 303 19.67 3.33 8.57
N LEU A 304 18.67 4.21 8.47
CA LEU A 304 18.36 5.20 9.50
C LEU A 304 16.98 4.94 10.09
N GLU A 305 16.91 4.74 11.41
CA GLU A 305 15.65 4.75 12.14
C GLU A 305 15.27 6.19 12.53
N ILE A 306 13.99 6.50 12.35
CA ILE A 306 13.34 7.76 12.71
C ILE A 306 12.25 7.40 13.72
N ALA A 307 12.31 7.98 14.91
CA ALA A 307 11.38 7.70 16.00
C ALA A 307 10.79 9.02 16.54
N GLU A 308 9.46 9.16 16.42
CA GLU A 308 8.72 10.36 16.82
C GLU A 308 7.68 10.01 17.90
N PRO A 309 7.71 10.63 19.09
CA PRO A 309 6.62 10.55 20.05
C PRO A 309 5.31 11.10 19.46
N VAL A 310 4.21 10.37 19.62
CA VAL A 310 2.89 10.71 19.05
C VAL A 310 1.76 10.63 20.09
N ASP A 311 2.10 10.74 21.37
CA ASP A 311 1.17 10.90 22.50
C ASP A 311 0.59 12.32 22.62
N GLY A 312 1.11 13.23 21.80
CA GLY A 312 0.77 14.64 21.71
C GLY A 312 -0.56 14.99 21.05
N ASN A 313 -0.83 16.30 20.99
CA ASN A 313 -1.96 16.84 20.23
C ASN A 313 -1.68 16.78 18.71
N LEU A 314 -2.71 17.04 17.88
CA LEU A 314 -2.60 16.96 16.42
C LEU A 314 -1.42 17.78 15.85
N GLU A 315 -1.18 18.99 16.37
CA GLU A 315 -0.11 19.87 15.85
C GLU A 315 1.28 19.24 15.99
N GLU A 316 1.48 18.39 17.00
CA GLU A 316 2.78 17.81 17.32
C GLU A 316 3.17 16.68 16.36
N TRP A 317 2.21 15.92 15.83
CA TRP A 317 2.49 14.79 14.94
C TRP A 317 1.98 14.97 13.51
N TYR A 318 1.22 16.03 13.21
CA TYR A 318 0.65 16.24 11.87
C TYR A 318 1.73 16.34 10.78
N TYR A 319 2.82 17.07 11.05
CA TYR A 319 3.94 17.17 10.11
C TYR A 319 4.66 15.84 9.89
N PHE A 320 4.80 15.02 10.94
CA PHE A 320 5.28 13.65 10.79
C PHE A 320 4.41 12.87 9.80
N GLN A 321 3.08 12.96 9.94
CA GLN A 321 2.16 12.27 9.04
C GLN A 321 2.26 12.77 7.58
N LEU A 322 2.38 14.07 7.35
CA LEU A 322 2.54 14.62 6.00
C LEU A 322 3.81 14.10 5.32
N ILE A 323 4.93 14.07 6.05
CA ILE A 323 6.19 13.54 5.52
C ILE A 323 6.08 12.03 5.29
N LEU A 324 5.52 11.29 6.26
CA LEU A 324 5.25 9.86 6.13
C LEU A 324 4.46 9.54 4.85
N MET A 325 3.39 10.29 4.58
CA MET A 325 2.59 10.12 3.37
C MET A 325 3.44 10.30 2.10
N GLY A 326 4.29 11.32 2.04
CA GLY A 326 5.22 11.52 0.93
C GLY A 326 6.18 10.34 0.71
N TYR A 327 6.75 9.80 1.78
CA TYR A 327 7.62 8.61 1.68
C TYR A 327 6.86 7.35 1.26
N LEU A 328 5.55 7.26 1.51
CA LEU A 328 4.68 6.18 1.03
C LEU A 328 4.06 6.46 -0.35
N GLY A 329 4.41 7.56 -1.02
CA GLY A 329 3.93 7.91 -2.36
C GLY A 329 2.65 8.76 -2.40
N HIS A 330 2.11 9.13 -1.24
CA HIS A 330 0.82 9.80 -1.10
C HIS A 330 0.98 11.27 -0.69
N ALA A 331 1.97 11.96 -1.25
CA ALA A 331 2.19 13.36 -0.90
C ALA A 331 0.96 14.23 -1.19
N VAL A 332 0.82 15.33 -0.44
CA VAL A 332 -0.22 16.33 -0.65
C VAL A 332 0.45 17.65 -1.04
N TYR A 333 0.01 18.23 -2.15
CA TYR A 333 0.43 19.54 -2.63
C TYR A 333 -0.51 20.59 -2.03
N ILE A 334 0.05 21.55 -1.29
CA ILE A 334 -0.67 22.57 -0.50
C ILE A 334 -0.42 23.96 -1.07
#